data_AF-A0A3N6ABS6-F1
#
_entry.id   AF-A0A3N6ABS6-F1
#
_cell.length_a   1.000
_cell.length_b   1.000
_cell.length_c   1.000
_cell.angle_alpha   90.00
_cell.angle_beta   90.00
_cell.angle_gamma   90.00
#
_symmetry.space_group_name_H-M   'P 1'
#
loop_
_entity.id
_entity.type
_entity.pdbx_description
1 polymer ?
#
loop_
_entity_poly.entity_id
_entity_poly.type
_entity_poly.pdbx_seq_one_letter_code
_entity_poly.pdbx_strand_id
1 'polypeptide(L)'
;MKKVSLNELFIKYGFYNMKDAPLSREYSTVERDLTLLLNVKKELSALDIAEEMNEQDFVEILEKHTDSRTEMLLNGNVVPLEAIDCYVRGVVIELNRLGFKTNYSCDGHDRNRPVIGFETSHIAMQAASFLQSIGIETNRTGRSLKFRISRYDLPNMALSLNKMTKEQATEILEKTSILMPKDEYYTLLEKLLNISGVSRDEEQIRSFVLDELSNHVDHLTTDKYGNIIAQVSYGHGPTILLNAHLDTVDVFSPNRTIVKNYSILTSSDGILGADDRAGICAVLATVKTAKKSGFKGTLKIIFTVEEEIGLRGARAVNDFFLWDIDMAFVVDRRGIGDLVTSCYDMQFCTEQFARRIHRYANDRHPGNWRIVQGGSSDTRIWASQGINSMNISAGYFNEHTEMESLDIEANYRSYELLILLLQESRFLVRPHTTATRNRIVKK
;
A
#
# COMPACT_ATOMS: atom_id res chain seq x y z
N MET A 1 22.90 40.75 9.63
CA MET A 1 22.13 39.53 9.33
C MET A 1 22.71 38.90 8.08
N LYS A 2 22.76 37.56 7.99
CA LYS A 2 23.38 36.84 6.86
C LYS A 2 22.51 37.04 5.62
N LYS A 3 23.10 37.55 4.53
CA LYS A 3 22.42 37.62 3.24
C LYS A 3 22.30 36.20 2.65
N VAL A 4 21.18 35.93 2.01
CA VAL A 4 20.83 34.64 1.39
C VAL A 4 20.48 34.91 -0.07
N SER A 5 20.88 34.01 -0.98
CA SER A 5 20.56 34.18 -2.39
C SER A 5 19.05 34.15 -2.62
N LEU A 6 18.57 34.96 -3.57
CA LEU A 6 17.15 34.98 -3.93
C LEU A 6 16.67 33.60 -4.38
N ASN A 7 17.50 32.82 -5.07
CA ASN A 7 17.15 31.46 -5.48
C ASN A 7 16.88 30.54 -4.27
N GLU A 8 17.73 30.61 -3.24
CA GLU A 8 17.49 29.88 -1.99
C GLU A 8 16.21 30.35 -1.30
N LEU A 9 15.95 31.66 -1.26
CA LEU A 9 14.73 32.22 -0.69
C LEU A 9 13.47 31.77 -1.45
N PHE A 10 13.50 31.75 -2.78
CA PHE A 10 12.39 31.22 -3.57
C PHE A 10 12.10 29.75 -3.22
N ILE A 11 13.13 28.89 -3.14
CA ILE A 11 12.96 27.48 -2.74
C ILE A 11 12.39 27.36 -1.32
N LYS A 12 13.02 28.06 -0.37
CA LYS A 12 12.65 28.08 1.06
C LYS A 12 11.17 28.36 1.29
N TYR A 13 10.60 29.29 0.52
CA TYR A 13 9.23 29.76 0.66
C TYR A 13 8.31 29.27 -0.48
N GLY A 14 8.69 28.20 -1.17
CA GLY A 14 7.80 27.44 -2.07
C GLY A 14 7.52 28.06 -3.43
N PHE A 15 8.38 28.95 -3.90
CA PHE A 15 8.37 29.47 -5.26
C PHE A 15 9.28 28.63 -6.16
N TYR A 16 8.70 27.98 -7.15
CA TYR A 16 9.33 26.92 -7.92
C TYR A 16 10.31 27.43 -9.00
N ASN A 17 11.29 26.59 -9.34
CA ASN A 17 12.21 26.77 -10.48
C ASN A 17 11.49 26.27 -11.76
N MET A 18 10.99 27.19 -12.61
CA MET A 18 10.05 26.97 -13.74
C MET A 18 10.50 25.99 -14.86
N LYS A 19 11.51 25.15 -14.67
CA LYS A 19 11.95 24.15 -15.66
C LYS A 19 11.15 22.84 -15.64
N ASP A 20 10.58 22.47 -14.48
CA ASP A 20 9.95 21.15 -14.30
C ASP A 20 8.46 21.25 -13.92
N ALA A 21 7.63 21.67 -14.88
CA ALA A 21 6.15 21.64 -14.89
C ALA A 21 5.39 22.41 -13.78
N PRO A 22 4.18 22.94 -14.06
CA PRO A 22 3.40 23.66 -13.04
C PRO A 22 2.88 22.72 -11.94
N LEU A 23 2.84 23.22 -10.70
CA LEU A 23 2.27 22.53 -9.53
C LEU A 23 0.77 22.25 -9.68
N SER A 24 0.07 23.07 -10.47
CA SER A 24 -1.33 22.90 -10.84
C SER A 24 -1.50 22.70 -12.34
N ARG A 25 -2.47 21.87 -12.72
CA ARG A 25 -2.97 21.78 -14.10
C ARG A 25 -4.24 22.63 -14.31
N GLU A 26 -4.77 23.23 -13.26
CA GLU A 26 -5.90 24.16 -13.33
C GLU A 26 -5.42 25.58 -13.62
N TYR A 27 -5.91 26.14 -14.72
CA TYR A 27 -5.49 27.44 -15.26
C TYR A 27 -5.61 28.58 -14.24
N SER A 28 -6.69 28.61 -13.44
CA SER A 28 -6.96 29.66 -12.45
C SER A 28 -5.97 29.66 -11.28
N THR A 29 -5.50 28.48 -10.85
CA THR A 29 -4.50 28.38 -9.78
C THR A 29 -3.11 28.76 -10.29
N VAL A 30 -2.77 28.36 -11.52
CA VAL A 30 -1.52 28.77 -12.18
C VAL A 30 -1.45 30.29 -12.33
N GLU A 31 -2.54 30.94 -12.73
CA GLU A 31 -2.60 32.40 -12.89
C GLU A 31 -2.39 33.14 -11.55
N ARG A 32 -2.97 32.64 -10.46
CA ARG A 32 -2.78 33.17 -9.11
C ARG A 32 -1.35 33.01 -8.61
N ASP A 33 -0.76 31.82 -8.75
CA ASP A 33 0.61 31.54 -8.37
C ASP A 33 1.61 32.43 -9.15
N LEU A 34 1.37 32.62 -10.45
CA LEU A 34 2.15 33.53 -11.30
C LEU A 34 1.98 34.99 -10.88
N THR A 35 0.77 35.41 -10.52
CA THR A 35 0.48 36.77 -10.05
C THR A 35 1.22 37.06 -8.75
N LEU A 36 1.18 36.14 -7.78
CA LEU A 36 1.95 36.24 -6.54
C LEU A 36 3.46 36.37 -6.83
N LEU A 37 4.00 35.50 -7.69
CA LEU A 37 5.42 35.55 -8.07
C LEU A 37 5.80 36.87 -8.75
N LEU A 38 4.95 37.38 -9.64
CA LEU A 38 5.17 38.66 -10.33
C LEU A 38 5.12 39.84 -9.36
N ASN A 39 4.19 39.85 -8.41
CA ASN A 39 4.09 40.88 -7.38
C ASN A 39 5.33 40.91 -6.48
N VAL A 40 5.79 39.74 -6.03
CA VAL A 40 7.03 39.60 -5.24
C VAL A 40 8.23 40.08 -6.06
N LYS A 41 8.37 39.64 -7.31
CA LYS A 41 9.47 40.09 -8.19
C LYS A 41 9.44 41.60 -8.43
N LYS A 42 8.25 42.20 -8.58
CA LYS A 42 8.10 43.65 -8.76
C LYS A 42 8.59 44.43 -7.54
N GLU A 43 8.27 43.97 -6.32
CA GLU A 43 8.81 44.59 -5.10
C GLU A 43 10.32 44.44 -4.98
N LEU A 44 10.86 43.25 -5.30
CA LEU A 44 12.31 43.01 -5.30
C LEU A 44 13.05 43.93 -6.29
N SER A 45 12.50 44.09 -7.51
CA SER A 45 13.05 45.00 -8.51
C SER A 45 12.94 46.48 -8.08
N ALA A 46 11.87 46.86 -7.38
CA ALA A 46 11.72 48.22 -6.86
C ALA A 46 12.73 48.54 -5.73
N LEU A 47 13.26 47.51 -5.06
CA LEU A 47 14.27 47.61 -4.01
C LEU A 47 15.72 47.47 -4.52
N ASP A 48 15.93 47.36 -5.84
CA ASP A 48 17.23 47.12 -6.49
C ASP A 48 17.96 45.86 -5.97
N ILE A 49 17.19 44.84 -5.56
CA ILE A 49 17.72 43.57 -5.05
C ILE A 49 17.91 42.60 -6.22
N ALA A 50 19.15 42.38 -6.64
CA ALA A 50 19.48 41.54 -7.79
C ALA A 50 19.84 40.09 -7.44
N GLU A 51 20.53 39.84 -6.32
CA GLU A 51 21.14 38.51 -6.06
C GLU A 51 20.90 37.97 -4.64
N GLU A 52 21.06 38.80 -3.61
CA GLU A 52 20.94 38.38 -2.21
C GLU A 52 20.21 39.41 -1.35
N MET A 53 19.47 38.94 -0.34
CA MET A 53 18.82 39.80 0.64
C MET A 53 18.74 39.15 2.02
N ASN A 54 18.33 39.94 3.01
CA ASN A 54 17.98 39.41 4.32
C ASN A 54 16.70 38.57 4.21
N GLU A 55 16.71 37.39 4.82
CA GLU A 55 15.56 36.50 4.82
C GLU A 55 14.34 37.12 5.51
N GLN A 56 14.54 37.93 6.56
CA GLN A 56 13.43 38.60 7.25
C GLN A 56 12.74 39.62 6.34
N ASP A 57 13.52 40.42 5.61
CA ASP A 57 12.98 41.40 4.64
C ASP A 57 12.18 40.68 3.54
N PHE A 58 12.60 39.48 3.14
CA PHE A 58 11.89 38.66 2.16
C PHE A 58 10.55 38.17 2.72
N VAL A 59 10.53 37.68 3.97
CA VAL A 59 9.29 37.27 4.65
C VAL A 59 8.32 38.45 4.76
N GLU A 60 8.80 39.65 5.11
CA GLU A 60 7.95 40.85 5.18
C GLU A 60 7.32 41.21 3.83
N ILE A 61 8.03 41.00 2.71
CA ILE A 61 7.46 41.14 1.36
C ILE A 61 6.37 40.09 1.15
N LEU A 62 6.63 38.82 1.48
CA LEU A 62 5.66 37.74 1.30
C LEU A 62 4.37 37.94 2.10
N GLU A 63 4.48 38.42 3.34
CA GLU A 63 3.34 38.64 4.23
C GLU A 63 2.38 39.74 3.70
N LYS A 64 2.85 40.67 2.86
CA LYS A 64 1.96 41.65 2.18
C LYS A 64 1.04 41.02 1.14
N HIS A 65 1.45 39.90 0.55
CA HIS A 65 0.78 39.25 -0.58
C HIS A 65 0.13 37.92 -0.21
N THR A 66 0.13 37.55 1.07
CA THR A 66 -0.40 36.26 1.54
C THR A 66 -1.48 36.51 2.59
N ASP A 67 -2.69 35.99 2.35
CA ASP A 67 -3.78 36.09 3.33
C ASP A 67 -3.59 34.93 4.32
N SER A 68 -2.87 35.20 5.41
CA SER A 68 -2.55 34.24 6.48
C SER A 68 -3.77 33.92 7.35
N ARG A 69 -4.89 33.57 6.72
CA ARG A 69 -6.10 33.08 7.37
C ARG A 69 -6.12 31.55 7.31
N THR A 70 -6.30 30.99 8.50
CA THR A 70 -6.13 29.58 8.87
C THR A 70 -7.04 28.62 8.10
N GLU A 71 -6.50 27.42 7.86
CA GLU A 71 -7.13 26.13 7.53
C GLU A 71 -7.75 25.97 6.15
N MET A 72 -7.09 25.18 5.28
CA MET A 72 -7.81 24.49 4.20
C MET A 72 -7.52 22.99 4.16
N LEU A 73 -8.60 22.23 4.17
CA LEU A 73 -8.67 20.87 3.67
C LEU A 73 -8.45 20.94 2.16
N LEU A 74 -7.32 20.41 1.68
CA LEU A 74 -7.07 20.13 0.26
C LEU A 74 -7.98 18.96 -0.16
N ASN A 75 -9.28 19.20 -0.27
CA ASN A 75 -10.16 18.26 -0.95
C ASN A 75 -10.20 18.64 -2.43
N GLY A 76 -9.40 17.91 -3.21
CA GLY A 76 -9.72 17.61 -4.60
C GLY A 76 -9.22 18.57 -5.67
N ASN A 77 -8.80 19.79 -5.38
CA ASN A 77 -8.17 20.68 -6.37
C ASN A 77 -7.17 21.66 -5.73
N VAL A 78 -6.12 21.98 -6.48
CA VAL A 78 -4.86 22.60 -6.02
C VAL A 78 -5.10 23.97 -5.34
N VAL A 79 -4.59 24.15 -4.12
CA VAL A 79 -4.66 25.41 -3.38
C VAL A 79 -3.57 26.38 -3.87
N PRO A 80 -3.92 27.65 -4.18
CA PRO A 80 -2.95 28.66 -4.56
C PRO A 80 -1.86 28.87 -3.51
N LEU A 81 -0.65 29.20 -3.93
CA LEU A 81 0.50 29.41 -3.04
C LEU A 81 0.19 30.44 -1.94
N GLU A 82 -0.55 31.51 -2.26
CA GLU A 82 -0.90 32.55 -1.30
C GLU A 82 -1.74 32.07 -0.12
N ALA A 83 -2.41 30.92 -0.24
CA ALA A 83 -3.27 30.33 0.78
C ALA A 83 -2.56 29.29 1.66
N ILE A 84 -1.27 29.03 1.42
CA ILE A 84 -0.43 28.19 2.27
C ILE A 84 0.42 29.07 3.20
N ASP A 85 0.44 28.77 4.50
CA ASP A 85 1.25 29.48 5.50
C ASP A 85 2.70 29.65 5.02
N CYS A 86 3.21 30.88 5.12
CA CYS A 86 4.49 31.30 4.54
C CYS A 86 5.63 30.33 4.89
N TYR A 87 5.80 29.99 6.17
CA TYR A 87 6.93 29.17 6.64
C TYR A 87 6.84 27.69 6.25
N VAL A 88 5.63 27.11 6.11
CA VAL A 88 5.46 25.68 5.77
C VAL A 88 5.39 25.45 4.26
N ARG A 89 5.14 26.50 3.47
CA ARG A 89 4.89 26.40 2.03
C ARG A 89 5.97 25.63 1.28
N GLY A 90 7.24 25.98 1.47
CA GLY A 90 8.35 25.30 0.81
C GLY A 90 8.35 23.79 1.09
N VAL A 91 8.08 23.38 2.33
CA VAL A 91 8.02 21.97 2.71
C VAL A 91 6.86 21.25 2.03
N VAL A 92 5.68 21.87 1.97
CA VAL A 92 4.51 21.31 1.28
C VAL A 92 4.81 21.09 -0.20
N ILE A 93 5.40 22.09 -0.86
CA ILE A 93 5.76 22.01 -2.28
C ILE A 93 6.75 20.88 -2.55
N GLU A 94 7.81 20.80 -1.75
CA GLU A 94 8.84 19.78 -1.92
C GLU A 94 8.34 18.37 -1.62
N LEU A 95 7.51 18.18 -0.59
CA LEU A 95 6.88 16.88 -0.32
C LEU A 95 5.98 16.43 -1.48
N ASN A 96 5.16 17.33 -2.02
CA ASN A 96 4.32 17.01 -3.18
C ASN A 96 5.13 16.68 -4.43
N ARG A 97 6.26 17.38 -4.67
CA ARG A 97 7.21 17.11 -5.76
C ARG A 97 7.83 15.72 -5.64
N LEU A 98 8.23 15.35 -4.43
CA LEU A 98 8.78 14.03 -4.11
C LEU A 98 7.73 12.90 -4.13
N GLY A 99 6.45 13.22 -4.37
CA GLY A 99 5.37 12.25 -4.52
C GLY A 99 4.50 12.04 -3.28
N PHE A 100 4.78 12.74 -2.19
CA PHE A 100 3.98 12.67 -0.96
C PHE A 100 2.83 13.68 -1.02
N LYS A 101 1.69 13.24 -1.57
CA LYS A 101 0.51 14.09 -1.74
C LYS A 101 -0.05 14.55 -0.39
N THR A 102 0.10 15.84 -0.14
CA THR A 102 -0.40 16.52 1.05
C THR A 102 -1.86 16.90 0.87
N ASN A 103 -2.62 16.98 1.97
CA ASN A 103 -3.98 17.50 1.95
C ASN A 103 -4.35 18.54 3.04
N TYR A 104 -3.39 18.96 3.84
CA TYR A 104 -3.56 20.03 4.83
C TYR A 104 -2.18 20.51 5.26
N SER A 105 -2.03 21.77 5.66
CA SER A 105 -0.82 22.27 6.31
C SER A 105 -1.12 23.41 7.26
N CYS A 106 -0.38 23.48 8.36
CA CYS A 106 -0.34 24.62 9.26
C CYS A 106 1.07 24.74 9.86
N ASP A 107 1.62 25.95 9.90
CA ASP A 107 2.95 26.18 10.49
C ASP A 107 2.94 26.31 12.02
N GLY A 108 1.75 26.30 12.63
CA GLY A 108 1.53 26.34 14.06
C GLY A 108 1.40 27.75 14.66
N HIS A 109 1.65 28.81 13.87
CA HIS A 109 1.48 30.22 14.25
C HIS A 109 2.07 30.57 15.63
N ASP A 110 3.27 30.07 15.93
CA ASP A 110 4.01 30.22 17.21
C ASP A 110 3.32 29.65 18.46
N ARG A 111 2.14 29.05 18.32
CA ARG A 111 1.33 28.50 19.41
C ARG A 111 1.39 26.97 19.46
N ASN A 112 1.52 26.35 18.29
CA ASN A 112 1.51 24.90 18.12
C ASN A 112 2.73 24.46 17.30
N ARG A 113 2.96 23.14 17.28
CA ARG A 113 3.94 22.55 16.36
C ARG A 113 3.40 22.55 14.93
N PRO A 114 4.25 22.69 13.90
CA PRO A 114 3.83 22.56 12.51
C PRO A 114 3.20 21.19 12.23
N VAL A 115 2.17 21.18 11.39
CA VAL A 115 1.42 19.98 11.02
C VAL A 115 1.20 19.94 9.51
N ILE A 116 1.43 18.79 8.89
CA ILE A 116 1.07 18.52 7.49
C ILE A 116 0.16 17.28 7.46
N GLY A 117 -0.98 17.39 6.80
CA GLY A 117 -1.88 16.28 6.46
C GLY A 117 -1.59 15.74 5.07
N PHE A 118 -1.92 14.47 4.86
CA PHE A 118 -1.74 13.75 3.60
C PHE A 118 -3.07 13.15 3.12
N GLU A 119 -3.18 12.92 1.81
CA GLU A 119 -4.40 12.38 1.20
C GLU A 119 -4.83 11.07 1.87
N THR A 120 -3.88 10.17 2.12
CA THR A 120 -4.12 8.88 2.76
C THR A 120 -3.20 8.64 3.96
N SER A 121 -3.60 7.73 4.85
CA SER A 121 -2.76 7.30 5.97
C SER A 121 -1.49 6.60 5.47
N HIS A 122 -1.55 5.98 4.29
CA HIS A 122 -0.40 5.34 3.70
C HIS A 122 0.66 6.35 3.23
N ILE A 123 0.25 7.41 2.52
CA ILE A 123 1.17 8.47 2.09
C ILE A 123 1.80 9.15 3.32
N ALA A 124 1.02 9.39 4.38
CA ALA A 124 1.56 9.91 5.63
C ALA A 124 2.62 8.99 6.26
N MET A 125 2.44 7.67 6.18
CA MET A 125 3.40 6.68 6.66
C MET A 125 4.68 6.67 5.81
N GLN A 126 4.56 6.70 4.47
CA GLN A 126 5.71 6.78 3.58
C GLN A 126 6.49 8.08 3.81
N ALA A 127 5.79 9.21 3.91
CA ALA A 127 6.40 10.50 4.20
C ALA A 127 7.16 10.47 5.54
N ALA A 128 6.58 9.85 6.59
CA ALA A 128 7.25 9.70 7.87
C ALA A 128 8.54 8.85 7.77
N SER A 129 8.49 7.72 7.06
CA SER A 129 9.64 6.83 6.86
C SER A 129 10.76 7.52 6.09
N PHE A 130 10.39 8.18 4.99
CA PHE A 130 11.32 8.97 4.18
C PHE A 130 11.96 10.09 4.99
N LEU A 131 11.16 10.92 5.67
CA LEU A 131 11.68 12.01 6.50
C LEU A 131 12.61 11.51 7.61
N GLN A 132 12.25 10.40 8.26
CA GLN A 132 13.09 9.77 9.27
C GLN A 132 14.44 9.31 8.69
N SER A 133 14.45 8.73 7.48
CA SER A 133 15.68 8.27 6.83
C SER A 133 16.67 9.38 6.50
N ILE A 134 16.17 10.62 6.37
CA ILE A 134 16.98 11.83 6.12
C ILE A 134 17.18 12.67 7.39
N GLY A 135 16.89 12.10 8.57
CA GLY A 135 17.16 12.70 9.88
C GLY A 135 16.10 13.68 10.37
N ILE A 136 14.91 13.72 9.76
CA ILE A 136 13.81 14.60 10.15
C ILE A 136 12.79 13.82 10.98
N GLU A 137 12.72 14.15 12.27
CA GLU A 137 11.78 13.50 13.18
C GLU A 137 10.36 14.07 13.07
N THR A 138 9.37 13.18 12.93
CA THR A 138 7.95 13.52 12.93
C THR A 138 7.16 12.60 13.85
N ASN A 139 6.04 13.10 14.37
CA ASN A 139 5.05 12.29 15.08
C ASN A 139 3.84 12.10 14.17
N ARG A 140 3.57 10.87 13.75
CA ARG A 140 2.39 10.55 12.93
C ARG A 140 1.14 10.38 13.79
N THR A 141 0.02 10.95 13.36
CA THR A 141 -1.31 10.71 13.93
C THR A 141 -2.31 10.59 12.80
N GLY A 142 -2.76 9.37 12.52
CA GLY A 142 -3.62 9.10 11.36
C GLY A 142 -2.94 9.50 10.05
N ARG A 143 -3.57 10.43 9.33
CA ARG A 143 -3.08 10.97 8.04
C ARG A 143 -2.20 12.21 8.18
N SER A 144 -1.75 12.56 9.38
CA SER A 144 -1.00 13.80 9.61
C SER A 144 0.34 13.54 10.28
N LEU A 145 1.32 14.38 9.96
CA LEU A 145 2.63 14.46 10.60
C LEU A 145 2.76 15.76 11.36
N LYS A 146 3.08 15.68 12.65
CA LYS A 146 3.50 16.81 13.48
C LYS A 146 5.01 16.87 13.53
N PHE A 147 5.58 18.01 13.17
CA PHE A 147 7.03 18.19 13.10
C PHE A 147 7.60 18.58 14.47
N ARG A 148 8.85 18.15 14.75
CA ARG A 148 9.55 18.47 16.01
C ARG A 148 10.48 19.68 15.89
N ILE A 149 10.29 20.52 14.88
CA ILE A 149 11.08 21.73 14.62
C ILE A 149 10.20 22.98 14.75
N SER A 150 10.84 24.14 14.89
CA SER A 150 10.14 25.44 14.92
C SER A 150 9.64 25.81 13.52
N ARG A 151 8.63 26.69 13.44
CA ARG A 151 8.16 27.22 12.15
C ARG A 151 9.29 27.90 11.37
N TYR A 152 10.20 28.58 12.07
CA TYR A 152 11.36 29.27 11.48
C TYR A 152 12.41 28.33 10.88
N ASP A 153 12.37 27.03 11.23
CA ASP A 153 13.29 26.02 10.69
C ASP A 153 12.72 25.32 9.44
N LEU A 154 11.40 25.41 9.20
CA LEU A 154 10.73 24.81 8.04
C LEU A 154 11.31 25.27 6.69
N PRO A 155 11.66 26.55 6.48
CA PRO A 155 12.27 26.98 5.22
C PRO A 155 13.60 26.24 4.93
N ASN A 156 14.45 26.04 5.94
CA ASN A 156 15.70 25.30 5.79
C ASN A 156 15.47 23.80 5.52
N MET A 157 14.39 23.24 6.07
CA MET A 157 13.95 21.90 5.73
C MET A 157 13.53 21.80 4.25
N ALA A 158 12.78 22.77 3.73
CA ALA A 158 12.41 22.82 2.31
C ALA A 158 13.65 22.81 1.40
N LEU A 159 14.65 23.63 1.73
CA LEU A 159 15.93 23.66 1.01
C LEU A 159 16.67 22.30 1.04
N SER A 160 16.53 21.56 2.14
CA SER A 160 17.13 20.22 2.27
C SER A 160 16.40 19.19 1.40
N LEU A 161 15.06 19.25 1.33
CA LEU A 161 14.23 18.38 0.48
C LEU A 161 14.45 18.66 -1.01
N ASN A 162 14.66 19.93 -1.39
CA ASN A 162 14.90 20.35 -2.78
C ASN A 162 16.12 19.67 -3.42
N LYS A 163 17.10 19.25 -2.61
CA LYS A 163 18.30 18.55 -3.07
C LYS A 163 18.05 17.10 -3.52
N MET A 164 16.85 16.58 -3.31
CA MET A 164 16.49 15.19 -3.62
C MET A 164 15.57 15.11 -4.82
N THR A 165 15.68 14.06 -5.64
CA THR A 165 14.72 13.79 -6.72
C THR A 165 13.61 12.84 -6.24
N LYS A 166 12.53 12.76 -7.03
CA LYS A 166 11.44 11.81 -6.75
C LYS A 166 11.92 10.35 -6.81
N GLU A 167 12.85 10.06 -7.72
CA GLU A 167 13.46 8.75 -7.90
C GLU A 167 14.28 8.38 -6.66
N GLN A 168 15.09 9.31 -6.13
CA GLN A 168 15.83 9.10 -4.88
C GLN A 168 14.92 8.87 -3.68
N ALA A 169 13.82 9.64 -3.56
CA ALA A 169 12.84 9.40 -2.51
C ALA A 169 12.17 8.04 -2.63
N THR A 170 11.87 7.61 -3.86
CA THR A 170 11.31 6.28 -4.15
C THR A 170 12.29 5.17 -3.77
N GLU A 171 13.56 5.30 -4.17
CA GLU A 171 14.63 4.34 -3.83
C GLU A 171 14.82 4.20 -2.30
N ILE A 172 14.75 5.31 -1.57
CA ILE A 172 14.81 5.31 -0.10
C ILE A 172 13.62 4.55 0.50
N LEU A 173 12.41 4.76 -0.01
CA LEU A 173 11.22 4.04 0.44
C LEU A 173 11.32 2.54 0.13
N GLU A 174 11.84 2.18 -1.03
CA GLU A 174 12.06 0.79 -1.42
C GLU A 174 13.07 0.10 -0.51
N LYS A 175 14.20 0.75 -0.19
CA LYS A 175 15.21 0.24 0.74
C LYS A 175 14.72 0.08 2.18
N THR A 176 13.73 0.89 2.57
CA THR A 176 13.11 0.82 3.90
C THR A 176 11.85 -0.04 3.92
N SER A 177 11.44 -0.57 2.76
CA SER A 177 10.24 -1.38 2.63
C SER A 177 10.40 -2.71 3.36
N ILE A 178 9.34 -3.11 4.05
CA ILE A 178 9.23 -4.45 4.63
C ILE A 178 8.83 -5.51 3.59
N LEU A 179 8.40 -5.05 2.41
CA LEU A 179 7.94 -5.90 1.32
C LEU A 179 9.12 -6.58 0.63
N MET A 180 8.84 -7.70 -0.01
CA MET A 180 9.76 -8.33 -0.94
C MET A 180 10.03 -7.37 -2.10
N PRO A 181 11.30 -7.12 -2.48
CA PRO A 181 11.62 -6.33 -3.66
C PRO A 181 10.89 -6.86 -4.90
N LYS A 182 10.41 -5.96 -5.77
CA LYS A 182 9.63 -6.35 -6.96
C LYS A 182 10.37 -7.32 -7.87
N ASP A 183 11.66 -7.10 -8.10
CA ASP A 183 12.47 -8.00 -8.94
C ASP A 183 12.55 -9.42 -8.37
N GLU A 184 12.66 -9.56 -7.04
CA GLU A 184 12.66 -10.86 -6.36
C GLU A 184 11.28 -11.52 -6.47
N TYR A 185 10.21 -10.75 -6.26
CA TYR A 185 8.83 -11.22 -6.37
C TYR A 185 8.49 -11.68 -7.79
N TYR A 186 8.82 -10.89 -8.82
CA TYR A 186 8.60 -11.23 -10.22
C TYR A 186 9.44 -12.43 -10.66
N THR A 187 10.66 -12.56 -10.15
CA THR A 187 11.48 -13.76 -10.38
C THR A 187 10.83 -15.01 -9.78
N LEU A 188 10.29 -14.93 -8.56
CA LEU A 188 9.56 -16.05 -7.94
C LEU A 188 8.31 -16.41 -8.75
N LEU A 189 7.52 -15.40 -9.15
CA LEU A 189 6.32 -15.58 -9.95
C LEU A 189 6.62 -16.26 -11.28
N GLU A 190 7.65 -15.82 -12.00
CA GLU A 190 8.06 -16.42 -13.27
C GLU A 190 8.52 -17.87 -13.11
N LYS A 191 9.21 -18.22 -12.01
CA LYS A 191 9.56 -19.62 -11.72
C LYS A 191 8.29 -20.47 -11.55
N LEU A 192 7.35 -20.00 -10.73
CA LEU A 192 6.07 -20.69 -10.49
C LEU A 192 5.28 -20.89 -11.79
N LEU A 193 5.20 -19.85 -12.63
CA LEU A 193 4.57 -19.90 -13.96
C LEU A 193 5.27 -20.84 -14.95
N ASN A 194 6.43 -21.43 -14.62
CA ASN A 194 7.08 -22.43 -15.46
C ASN A 194 6.97 -23.86 -14.89
N ILE A 195 6.28 -24.05 -13.75
CA ILE A 195 6.13 -25.37 -13.12
C ILE A 195 4.70 -25.89 -13.35
N SER A 196 4.60 -26.89 -14.22
CA SER A 196 3.34 -27.59 -14.49
C SER A 196 2.89 -28.38 -13.26
N GLY A 197 1.58 -28.55 -13.10
CA GLY A 197 1.01 -29.42 -12.08
C GLY A 197 -0.49 -29.49 -12.25
N VAL A 198 -0.95 -30.29 -13.21
CA VAL A 198 -2.39 -30.52 -13.41
C VAL A 198 -2.97 -31.29 -12.22
N SER A 199 -4.27 -31.20 -11.97
CA SER A 199 -4.90 -31.95 -10.86
C SER A 199 -4.51 -33.43 -10.91
N ARG A 200 -4.09 -34.00 -9.76
CA ARG A 200 -3.49 -35.35 -9.56
C ARG A 200 -2.02 -35.50 -9.90
N ASP A 201 -1.37 -34.49 -10.47
CA ASP A 201 0.05 -34.50 -10.86
C ASP A 201 0.77 -33.24 -10.35
N GLU A 202 0.52 -32.87 -9.09
CA GLU A 202 1.06 -31.65 -8.48
C GLU A 202 2.46 -31.86 -7.85
N GLU A 203 3.15 -32.96 -8.12
CA GLU A 203 4.39 -33.31 -7.42
C GLU A 203 5.52 -32.29 -7.60
N GLN A 204 5.70 -31.76 -8.82
CA GLN A 204 6.76 -30.80 -9.11
C GLN A 204 6.53 -29.47 -8.39
N ILE A 205 5.32 -28.92 -8.51
CA ILE A 205 4.97 -27.68 -7.82
C ILE A 205 4.97 -27.86 -6.31
N ARG A 206 4.45 -28.98 -5.81
CA ARG A 206 4.44 -29.28 -4.37
C ARG A 206 5.86 -29.30 -3.81
N SER A 207 6.79 -29.94 -4.50
CA SER A 207 8.20 -29.99 -4.10
C SER A 207 8.81 -28.59 -4.07
N PHE A 208 8.57 -27.79 -5.10
CA PHE A 208 9.03 -26.40 -5.16
C PHE A 208 8.50 -25.55 -3.99
N VAL A 209 7.19 -25.64 -3.70
CA VAL A 209 6.56 -24.86 -2.61
C VAL A 209 7.06 -25.32 -1.24
N LEU A 210 7.28 -26.63 -1.03
CA LEU A 210 7.88 -27.14 0.20
C LEU A 210 9.28 -26.56 0.43
N ASP A 211 10.13 -26.54 -0.61
CA ASP A 211 11.47 -25.98 -0.53
C ASP A 211 11.45 -24.48 -0.19
N GLU A 212 10.56 -23.72 -0.85
CA GLU A 212 10.37 -22.28 -0.62
C GLU A 212 9.83 -21.97 0.79
N LEU A 213 9.18 -22.91 1.48
CA LEU A 213 8.68 -22.77 2.85
C LEU A 213 9.66 -23.24 3.94
N SER A 214 10.54 -24.19 3.62
CA SER A 214 11.35 -24.97 4.58
C SER A 214 12.04 -24.17 5.69
N ASN A 215 12.52 -22.97 5.39
CA ASN A 215 13.25 -22.10 6.34
C ASN A 215 12.42 -20.93 6.90
N HIS A 216 11.12 -20.91 6.62
CA HIS A 216 10.24 -19.81 6.97
C HIS A 216 9.10 -20.20 7.93
N VAL A 217 8.96 -21.48 8.25
CA VAL A 217 7.88 -22.01 9.07
C VAL A 217 8.37 -22.92 10.20
N ASP A 218 7.58 -23.03 11.27
CA ASP A 218 7.89 -23.88 12.43
C ASP A 218 7.48 -25.34 12.18
N HIS A 219 6.41 -25.52 11.42
CA HIS A 219 5.88 -26.83 11.02
C HIS A 219 5.56 -26.83 9.53
N LEU A 220 5.92 -27.91 8.84
CA LEU A 220 5.68 -28.12 7.42
C LEU A 220 5.45 -29.62 7.17
N THR A 221 4.35 -29.96 6.53
CA THR A 221 4.04 -31.34 6.13
C THR A 221 3.14 -31.35 4.91
N THR A 222 3.09 -32.50 4.23
CA THR A 222 2.02 -32.83 3.30
C THR A 222 1.00 -33.70 4.01
N ASP A 223 -0.29 -33.46 3.84
CA ASP A 223 -1.32 -34.34 4.39
C ASP A 223 -1.50 -35.61 3.53
N LYS A 224 -2.44 -36.48 3.94
CA LYS A 224 -2.68 -37.76 3.23
C LYS A 224 -3.28 -37.58 1.83
N TYR A 225 -3.90 -36.44 1.56
CA TYR A 225 -4.52 -36.14 0.27
C TYR A 225 -3.54 -35.51 -0.71
N GLY A 226 -2.50 -34.83 -0.19
CA GLY A 226 -1.48 -34.18 -0.99
C GLY A 226 -1.38 -32.67 -0.75
N ASN A 227 -2.22 -32.11 0.14
CA ASN A 227 -2.16 -30.69 0.48
C ASN A 227 -0.89 -30.39 1.27
N ILE A 228 -0.26 -29.24 1.01
CA ILE A 228 0.79 -28.71 1.89
C ILE A 228 0.12 -27.99 3.05
N ILE A 229 0.56 -28.32 4.27
CA ILE A 229 0.11 -27.72 5.51
C ILE A 229 1.33 -27.18 6.24
N ALA A 230 1.31 -25.89 6.58
CA ALA A 230 2.39 -25.25 7.31
C ALA A 230 1.89 -24.31 8.40
N GLN A 231 2.73 -24.06 9.41
CA GLN A 231 2.42 -23.15 10.51
C GLN A 231 3.67 -22.40 10.96
N VAL A 232 3.51 -21.11 11.28
CA VAL A 232 4.54 -20.29 11.93
C VAL A 232 3.93 -19.34 12.96
N SER A 233 4.54 -19.21 14.14
CA SER A 233 4.06 -18.33 15.20
C SER A 233 5.07 -17.23 15.56
N TYR A 234 4.56 -16.00 15.70
CA TYR A 234 5.35 -14.82 16.05
C TYR A 234 4.91 -14.17 17.38
N GLY A 235 3.96 -14.79 18.10
CA GLY A 235 3.46 -14.30 19.40
C GLY A 235 2.03 -14.74 19.73
N HIS A 236 1.31 -13.92 20.50
CA HIS A 236 -0.04 -14.21 21.02
C HIS A 236 -1.15 -13.37 20.36
N GLY A 237 -0.91 -12.93 19.13
CA GLY A 237 -1.90 -12.28 18.27
C GLY A 237 -2.83 -13.30 17.60
N PRO A 238 -3.65 -12.84 16.64
CA PRO A 238 -4.64 -13.69 16.00
C PRO A 238 -4.02 -14.76 15.10
N THR A 239 -4.75 -15.84 14.85
CA THR A 239 -4.39 -16.87 13.89
C THR A 239 -5.01 -16.55 12.53
N ILE A 240 -4.19 -16.45 11.50
CA ILE A 240 -4.61 -16.16 10.13
C ILE A 240 -4.29 -17.36 9.25
N LEU A 241 -5.28 -17.86 8.52
CA LEU A 241 -5.10 -18.85 7.46
C LEU A 241 -4.81 -18.14 6.14
N LEU A 242 -3.74 -18.53 5.45
CA LEU A 242 -3.45 -18.15 4.07
C LEU A 242 -3.62 -19.38 3.17
N ASN A 243 -4.29 -19.21 2.03
CA ASN A 243 -4.55 -20.32 1.10
C ASN A 243 -4.48 -19.88 -0.37
N ALA A 244 -3.97 -20.81 -1.17
CA ALA A 244 -3.90 -20.82 -2.63
C ALA A 244 -3.91 -22.30 -3.06
N HIS A 245 -4.15 -22.61 -4.34
CA HIS A 245 -4.17 -24.00 -4.81
C HIS A 245 -2.97 -24.35 -5.71
N LEU A 246 -2.59 -25.63 -5.72
CA LEU A 246 -1.40 -26.15 -6.41
C LEU A 246 -1.69 -26.62 -7.82
N ASP A 247 -2.91 -27.03 -8.12
CA ASP A 247 -3.22 -27.59 -9.41
C ASP A 247 -3.46 -26.53 -10.50
N THR A 248 -3.42 -26.97 -11.74
CA THR A 248 -3.83 -26.19 -12.92
C THR A 248 -4.82 -27.03 -13.71
N VAL A 249 -5.68 -26.39 -14.51
CA VAL A 249 -6.66 -27.13 -15.34
C VAL A 249 -6.04 -27.97 -16.45
N ASP A 250 -4.83 -27.63 -16.91
CA ASP A 250 -4.16 -28.32 -18.00
C ASP A 250 -2.64 -28.37 -17.78
N VAL A 251 -1.98 -29.26 -18.53
CA VAL A 251 -0.53 -29.39 -18.57
C VAL A 251 0.07 -28.26 -19.42
N PHE A 252 1.25 -27.79 -19.02
CA PHE A 252 1.92 -26.72 -19.75
C PHE A 252 2.55 -27.23 -21.05
N SER A 253 2.30 -26.52 -22.16
CA SER A 253 2.92 -26.81 -23.45
C SER A 253 4.46 -26.86 -23.34
N PRO A 254 5.13 -27.95 -23.78
CA PRO A 254 6.57 -28.18 -23.50
C PRO A 254 7.53 -27.09 -23.99
N ASN A 255 7.17 -26.35 -25.05
CA ASN A 255 8.01 -25.32 -25.65
C ASN A 255 7.42 -23.91 -25.46
N ARG A 256 6.45 -23.74 -24.57
CA ARG A 256 5.85 -22.43 -24.32
C ARG A 256 6.88 -21.48 -23.70
N THR A 257 6.72 -20.20 -23.98
CA THR A 257 7.47 -19.12 -23.33
C THR A 257 6.49 -18.12 -22.73
N ILE A 258 6.90 -17.48 -21.63
CA ILE A 258 6.13 -16.38 -21.05
C ILE A 258 6.36 -15.13 -21.90
N VAL A 259 5.31 -14.61 -22.50
CA VAL A 259 5.31 -13.37 -23.27
C VAL A 259 5.04 -12.21 -22.32
N LYS A 260 5.91 -11.20 -22.34
CA LYS A 260 5.82 -10.03 -21.46
C LYS A 260 5.45 -8.78 -22.26
N ASN A 261 4.37 -8.13 -21.88
CA ASN A 261 3.94 -6.86 -22.44
C ASN A 261 3.64 -5.86 -21.30
N TYR A 262 4.63 -5.02 -21.00
CA TYR A 262 4.62 -4.17 -19.80
C TYR A 262 4.40 -4.99 -18.53
N SER A 263 3.29 -4.79 -17.82
CA SER A 263 2.94 -5.57 -16.61
C SER A 263 2.16 -6.85 -16.91
N ILE A 264 1.75 -7.08 -18.16
CA ILE A 264 0.92 -8.22 -18.54
C ILE A 264 1.79 -9.38 -18.99
N LEU A 265 1.61 -10.54 -18.38
CA LEU A 265 2.18 -11.81 -18.81
C LEU A 265 1.10 -12.65 -19.50
N THR A 266 1.48 -13.32 -20.58
CA THR A 266 0.67 -14.36 -21.26
C THR A 266 1.56 -15.55 -21.62
N SER A 267 0.98 -16.65 -22.07
CA SER A 267 1.72 -17.76 -22.67
C SER A 267 1.82 -17.58 -24.19
N SER A 268 2.90 -18.08 -24.80
CA SER A 268 2.99 -18.21 -26.26
C SER A 268 2.18 -19.38 -26.82
N ASP A 269 1.85 -20.37 -25.98
CA ASP A 269 1.12 -21.58 -26.33
C ASP A 269 0.48 -22.23 -25.09
N GLY A 270 -0.75 -22.73 -25.23
CA GLY A 270 -1.55 -23.26 -24.12
C GLY A 270 -1.90 -22.21 -23.05
N ILE A 271 -2.39 -22.68 -21.90
CA ILE A 271 -2.67 -21.83 -20.73
C ILE A 271 -1.39 -21.16 -20.21
N LEU A 272 -1.52 -20.13 -19.37
CA LEU A 272 -0.38 -19.56 -18.62
C LEU A 272 -0.18 -20.30 -17.28
N GLY A 273 -1.26 -20.78 -16.68
CA GLY A 273 -1.30 -21.33 -15.32
C GLY A 273 -1.20 -20.25 -14.25
N ALA A 274 -1.69 -19.04 -14.53
CA ALA A 274 -1.71 -17.97 -13.53
C ALA A 274 -2.72 -18.26 -12.42
N ASP A 275 -3.81 -18.94 -12.77
CA ASP A 275 -4.69 -19.66 -11.85
C ASP A 275 -4.06 -21.03 -11.47
N ASP A 276 -3.48 -21.24 -10.29
CA ASP A 276 -3.28 -20.27 -9.19
C ASP A 276 -1.81 -20.07 -8.78
N ARG A 277 -0.89 -20.09 -9.76
CA ARG A 277 0.53 -19.71 -9.52
C ARG A 277 0.66 -18.29 -9.00
N ALA A 278 -0.26 -17.40 -9.38
CA ALA A 278 -0.33 -16.04 -8.90
C ALA A 278 -0.67 -15.97 -7.39
N GLY A 279 -1.62 -16.77 -6.92
CA GLY A 279 -1.94 -16.92 -5.49
C GLY A 279 -0.80 -17.52 -4.71
N ILE A 280 -0.18 -18.58 -5.23
CA ILE A 280 0.99 -19.21 -4.61
C ILE A 280 2.11 -18.21 -4.36
N CYS A 281 2.44 -17.39 -5.36
CA CYS A 281 3.47 -16.37 -5.24
C CYS A 281 3.17 -15.37 -4.11
N ALA A 282 1.94 -14.85 -4.07
CA ALA A 282 1.52 -13.87 -3.08
C ALA A 282 1.57 -14.44 -1.65
N VAL A 283 1.13 -15.69 -1.47
CA VAL A 283 1.18 -16.37 -0.17
C VAL A 283 2.63 -16.64 0.26
N LEU A 284 3.48 -17.16 -0.63
CA LEU A 284 4.89 -17.41 -0.32
C LEU A 284 5.64 -16.12 0.05
N ALA A 285 5.45 -15.05 -0.73
CA ALA A 285 6.03 -13.75 -0.42
C ALA A 285 5.55 -13.21 0.94
N THR A 286 4.27 -13.41 1.26
CA THR A 286 3.68 -13.05 2.56
C THR A 286 4.38 -13.78 3.70
N VAL A 287 4.51 -15.10 3.62
CA VAL A 287 5.18 -15.92 4.66
C VAL A 287 6.63 -15.47 4.84
N LYS A 288 7.37 -15.28 3.75
CA LYS A 288 8.78 -14.86 3.77
C LYS A 288 9.02 -13.49 4.39
N THR A 289 8.03 -12.61 4.35
CA THR A 289 8.14 -11.23 4.85
C THR A 289 7.29 -10.95 6.10
N ALA A 290 6.50 -11.92 6.56
CA ALA A 290 5.62 -11.80 7.72
C ALA A 290 6.35 -11.32 8.97
N LYS A 291 7.54 -11.83 9.26
CA LYS A 291 8.35 -11.39 10.42
C LYS A 291 8.70 -9.91 10.36
N LYS A 292 9.01 -9.36 9.17
CA LYS A 292 9.34 -7.94 8.97
C LYS A 292 8.12 -7.02 9.13
N SER A 293 6.91 -7.55 8.91
CA SER A 293 5.66 -6.78 9.08
C SER A 293 5.37 -6.38 10.53
N GLY A 294 6.04 -7.00 11.50
CA GLY A 294 5.74 -6.80 12.92
C GLY A 294 4.53 -7.59 13.42
N PHE A 295 3.97 -8.48 12.59
CA PHE A 295 2.92 -9.43 12.98
C PHE A 295 3.32 -10.21 14.23
N LYS A 296 2.35 -10.39 15.13
CA LYS A 296 2.55 -11.04 16.44
C LYS A 296 1.60 -12.22 16.67
N GLY A 297 0.97 -12.75 15.64
CA GLY A 297 0.06 -13.89 15.73
C GLY A 297 0.65 -15.16 15.15
N THR A 298 -0.23 -16.07 14.72
CA THR A 298 0.12 -17.32 14.07
C THR A 298 -0.36 -17.30 12.63
N LEU A 299 0.49 -17.71 11.68
CA LEU A 299 0.07 -18.00 10.31
C LEU A 299 -0.10 -19.51 10.18
N LYS A 300 -1.26 -19.93 9.73
CA LYS A 300 -1.51 -21.25 9.16
C LYS A 300 -1.54 -21.10 7.64
N ILE A 301 -0.90 -22.01 6.92
CA ILE A 301 -0.79 -21.94 5.47
C ILE A 301 -1.25 -23.28 4.90
N ILE A 302 -2.14 -23.22 3.91
CA ILE A 302 -2.60 -24.40 3.18
C ILE A 302 -2.44 -24.14 1.69
N PHE A 303 -1.64 -24.98 1.01
CA PHE A 303 -1.70 -25.10 -0.43
C PHE A 303 -2.45 -26.38 -0.79
N THR A 304 -3.64 -26.23 -1.37
CA THR A 304 -4.53 -27.35 -1.66
C THR A 304 -4.20 -28.00 -2.99
N VAL A 305 -4.56 -29.28 -3.15
CA VAL A 305 -4.55 -29.97 -4.44
C VAL A 305 -5.98 -30.17 -4.96
N GLU A 306 -6.13 -30.40 -6.25
CA GLU A 306 -7.43 -30.71 -6.88
C GLU A 306 -8.56 -29.70 -6.58
N GLU A 307 -8.25 -28.40 -6.56
CA GLU A 307 -9.25 -27.32 -6.48
C GLU A 307 -10.13 -27.35 -7.75
N GLU A 308 -9.47 -27.42 -8.91
CA GLU A 308 -10.04 -27.26 -10.25
C GLU A 308 -11.06 -28.35 -10.60
N ILE A 309 -10.99 -29.49 -9.91
CA ILE A 309 -11.89 -30.63 -10.08
C ILE A 309 -12.86 -30.82 -8.90
N GLY A 310 -13.08 -29.74 -8.14
CA GLY A 310 -14.19 -29.60 -7.20
C GLY A 310 -13.82 -29.45 -5.73
N LEU A 311 -12.79 -28.66 -5.41
CA LEU A 311 -12.35 -28.32 -4.05
C LEU A 311 -11.95 -29.54 -3.21
N ARG A 312 -11.38 -30.57 -3.86
CA ARG A 312 -11.23 -31.88 -3.22
C ARG A 312 -10.16 -31.85 -2.14
N GLY A 313 -9.04 -31.17 -2.38
CA GLY A 313 -8.00 -30.95 -1.39
C GLY A 313 -8.52 -30.22 -0.15
N ALA A 314 -9.21 -29.10 -0.32
CA ALA A 314 -9.77 -28.36 0.82
C ALA A 314 -10.76 -29.19 1.65
N ARG A 315 -11.62 -29.99 1.01
CA ARG A 315 -12.56 -30.89 1.71
C ARG A 315 -11.87 -32.01 2.48
N ALA A 316 -10.64 -32.37 2.10
CA ALA A 316 -9.86 -33.43 2.73
C ALA A 316 -8.98 -32.94 3.89
N VAL A 317 -8.81 -31.63 4.05
CA VAL A 317 -8.04 -31.05 5.17
C VAL A 317 -8.68 -31.46 6.49
N ASN A 318 -7.85 -31.93 7.42
CA ASN A 318 -8.31 -32.35 8.73
C ASN A 318 -8.80 -31.17 9.57
N ASP A 319 -10.01 -31.28 10.12
CA ASP A 319 -10.64 -30.24 10.96
C ASP A 319 -9.75 -29.75 12.11
N PHE A 320 -8.90 -30.61 12.70
CA PHE A 320 -7.98 -30.22 13.76
C PHE A 320 -7.02 -29.12 13.33
N PHE A 321 -6.57 -29.14 12.07
CA PHE A 321 -5.71 -28.08 11.55
C PHE A 321 -6.47 -26.75 11.43
N LEU A 322 -7.80 -26.79 11.28
CA LEU A 322 -8.64 -25.60 11.14
C LEU A 322 -9.05 -24.95 12.47
N TRP A 323 -8.71 -25.56 13.60
CA TRP A 323 -9.01 -25.01 14.91
C TRP A 323 -8.27 -23.69 15.18
N ASP A 324 -8.89 -22.84 15.99
CA ASP A 324 -8.35 -21.55 16.45
C ASP A 324 -7.98 -20.57 15.33
N ILE A 325 -8.55 -20.71 14.12
CA ILE A 325 -8.39 -19.74 13.03
C ILE A 325 -9.38 -18.60 13.23
N ASP A 326 -8.87 -17.37 13.38
CA ASP A 326 -9.71 -16.17 13.52
C ASP A 326 -10.24 -15.68 12.16
N MET A 327 -9.43 -15.83 11.11
CA MET A 327 -9.75 -15.40 9.75
C MET A 327 -8.93 -16.13 8.68
N ALA A 328 -9.46 -16.20 7.47
CA ALA A 328 -8.80 -16.80 6.31
C ALA A 328 -8.76 -15.84 5.11
N PHE A 329 -7.61 -15.79 4.44
CA PHE A 329 -7.42 -15.09 3.18
C PHE A 329 -7.01 -16.10 2.11
N VAL A 330 -7.86 -16.21 1.09
CA VAL A 330 -7.60 -17.00 -0.11
C VAL A 330 -7.20 -16.04 -1.22
N VAL A 331 -6.15 -16.35 -1.99
CA VAL A 331 -5.72 -15.53 -3.12
C VAL A 331 -5.94 -16.32 -4.39
N ASP A 332 -7.18 -16.37 -4.87
CA ASP A 332 -7.58 -17.22 -5.99
C ASP A 332 -8.78 -16.60 -6.70
N ARG A 333 -8.59 -15.38 -7.18
CA ARG A 333 -9.68 -14.65 -7.83
C ARG A 333 -9.16 -13.87 -9.02
N ARG A 334 -9.77 -14.08 -10.19
CA ARG A 334 -9.55 -13.20 -11.33
C ARG A 334 -9.74 -11.71 -11.02
N GLY A 335 -9.11 -10.86 -11.80
CA GLY A 335 -9.19 -9.41 -11.68
C GLY A 335 -8.14 -8.82 -10.75
N ILE A 336 -8.22 -7.50 -10.54
CA ILE A 336 -7.11 -6.69 -9.98
C ILE A 336 -7.44 -6.06 -8.61
N GLY A 337 -8.59 -6.40 -8.02
CA GLY A 337 -9.17 -5.59 -6.96
C GLY A 337 -10.48 -6.09 -6.36
N ASP A 338 -10.84 -7.36 -6.56
CA ASP A 338 -12.04 -7.95 -5.98
C ASP A 338 -11.74 -8.47 -4.56
N LEU A 339 -12.62 -8.13 -3.61
CA LEU A 339 -12.72 -8.73 -2.29
C LEU A 339 -14.02 -9.55 -2.25
N VAL A 340 -13.92 -10.84 -2.48
CA VAL A 340 -15.06 -11.74 -2.55
C VAL A 340 -15.52 -12.10 -1.13
N THR A 341 -16.79 -11.83 -0.86
CA THR A 341 -17.38 -12.01 0.48
C THR A 341 -18.52 -13.03 0.50
N SER A 342 -18.91 -13.54 -0.66
CA SER A 342 -19.99 -14.52 -0.79
C SER A 342 -19.91 -15.24 -2.13
N CYS A 343 -20.54 -16.41 -2.19
CA CYS A 343 -20.79 -17.16 -3.41
C CYS A 343 -22.19 -17.78 -3.35
N TYR A 344 -23.00 -17.56 -4.38
CA TYR A 344 -24.43 -17.92 -4.37
C TYR A 344 -25.08 -17.39 -3.07
N ASP A 345 -25.83 -18.23 -2.35
CA ASP A 345 -26.48 -17.86 -1.08
C ASP A 345 -25.57 -17.95 0.16
N MET A 346 -24.30 -18.34 -0.01
CA MET A 346 -23.36 -18.52 1.09
C MET A 346 -22.49 -17.27 1.32
N GLN A 347 -22.56 -16.72 2.53
CA GLN A 347 -21.63 -15.68 2.97
C GLN A 347 -20.32 -16.31 3.45
N PHE A 348 -19.18 -15.71 3.08
CA PHE A 348 -17.86 -16.13 3.51
C PHE A 348 -17.40 -15.44 4.79
N CYS A 349 -17.89 -14.24 5.06
CA CYS A 349 -17.58 -13.49 6.26
C CYS A 349 -18.70 -12.53 6.63
N THR A 350 -18.63 -11.97 7.85
CA THR A 350 -19.57 -10.94 8.29
C THR A 350 -19.39 -9.63 7.52
N GLU A 351 -20.47 -8.85 7.35
CA GLU A 351 -20.40 -7.52 6.71
C GLU A 351 -19.42 -6.58 7.44
N GLN A 352 -19.34 -6.67 8.77
CA GLN A 352 -18.42 -5.86 9.56
C GLN A 352 -16.96 -6.19 9.24
N PHE A 353 -16.62 -7.47 9.11
CA PHE A 353 -15.28 -7.92 8.73
C PHE A 353 -14.92 -7.42 7.33
N ALA A 354 -15.82 -7.63 6.36
CA ALA A 354 -15.64 -7.17 4.98
C ALA A 354 -15.41 -5.65 4.88
N ARG A 355 -16.22 -4.84 5.57
CA ARG A 355 -16.10 -3.37 5.57
C ARG A 355 -14.81 -2.87 6.20
N ARG A 356 -14.26 -3.59 7.19
CA ARG A 356 -12.95 -3.23 7.78
C ARG A 356 -11.82 -3.47 6.80
N ILE A 357 -11.79 -4.64 6.16
CA ILE A 357 -10.76 -4.96 5.16
C ILE A 357 -10.85 -4.02 3.98
N HIS A 358 -12.06 -3.78 3.46
CA HIS A 358 -12.28 -2.85 2.34
C HIS A 358 -11.78 -1.43 2.66
N ARG A 359 -11.93 -0.96 3.90
CA ARG A 359 -11.37 0.32 4.35
C ARG A 359 -9.84 0.31 4.33
N TYR A 360 -9.21 -0.69 4.93
CA TYR A 360 -7.74 -0.79 4.94
C TYR A 360 -7.16 -0.90 3.53
N ALA A 361 -7.80 -1.70 2.67
CA ALA A 361 -7.40 -1.88 1.29
C ALA A 361 -7.47 -0.55 0.51
N ASN A 362 -8.55 0.23 0.69
CA ASN A 362 -8.69 1.54 0.05
C ASN A 362 -7.86 2.65 0.68
N ASP A 363 -7.49 2.56 1.96
CA ASP A 363 -6.54 3.50 2.57
C ASP A 363 -5.14 3.37 1.94
N ARG A 364 -4.78 2.16 1.49
CA ARG A 364 -3.50 1.84 0.84
C ARG A 364 -3.52 2.08 -0.67
N HIS A 365 -4.61 1.69 -1.32
CA HIS A 365 -4.84 1.87 -2.76
C HIS A 365 -6.27 2.38 -3.02
N PRO A 366 -6.51 3.69 -2.91
CA PRO A 366 -7.84 4.27 -3.06
C PRO A 366 -8.49 3.92 -4.41
N GLY A 367 -9.70 3.37 -4.37
CA GLY A 367 -10.50 3.07 -5.57
C GLY A 367 -10.17 1.75 -6.25
N ASN A 368 -9.13 1.03 -5.80
CA ASN A 368 -8.70 -0.21 -6.44
C ASN A 368 -9.40 -1.46 -5.88
N TRP A 369 -10.02 -1.40 -4.69
CA TRP A 369 -10.62 -2.57 -4.06
C TRP A 369 -12.14 -2.43 -3.90
N ARG A 370 -12.87 -3.47 -4.33
CA ARG A 370 -14.35 -3.53 -4.25
C ARG A 370 -14.82 -4.84 -3.64
N ILE A 371 -15.88 -4.77 -2.83
CA ILE A 371 -16.55 -5.95 -2.31
C ILE A 371 -17.46 -6.51 -3.41
N VAL A 372 -17.34 -7.81 -3.69
CA VAL A 372 -18.14 -8.49 -4.71
C VAL A 372 -18.64 -9.85 -4.23
N GLN A 373 -19.65 -10.37 -4.95
CA GLN A 373 -19.99 -11.79 -4.94
C GLN A 373 -19.16 -12.50 -6.02
N GLY A 374 -18.67 -13.70 -5.71
CA GLY A 374 -17.77 -14.47 -6.57
C GLY A 374 -18.26 -15.89 -6.85
N GLY A 375 -17.37 -16.68 -7.45
CA GLY A 375 -17.54 -18.10 -7.67
C GLY A 375 -17.23 -18.93 -6.42
N SER A 376 -17.39 -20.24 -6.54
CA SER A 376 -16.99 -21.18 -5.49
C SER A 376 -15.49 -21.38 -5.59
N SER A 377 -14.78 -21.24 -4.47
CA SER A 377 -13.38 -21.65 -4.31
C SER A 377 -13.19 -22.29 -2.94
N ASP A 378 -11.96 -22.65 -2.57
CA ASP A 378 -11.61 -23.15 -1.23
C ASP A 378 -12.13 -22.29 -0.08
N THR A 379 -12.28 -20.98 -0.32
CA THR A 379 -12.93 -20.02 0.60
C THR A 379 -14.26 -20.52 1.14
N ARG A 380 -15.03 -21.23 0.32
CA ARG A 380 -16.31 -21.84 0.70
C ARG A 380 -16.14 -22.88 1.80
N ILE A 381 -15.09 -23.70 1.72
CA ILE A 381 -14.81 -24.75 2.70
C ILE A 381 -14.43 -24.10 4.03
N TRP A 382 -13.53 -23.12 4.03
CA TRP A 382 -13.13 -22.40 5.25
C TRP A 382 -14.31 -21.68 5.90
N ALA A 383 -15.11 -20.97 5.11
CA ALA A 383 -16.32 -20.30 5.61
C ALA A 383 -17.36 -21.28 6.19
N SER A 384 -17.47 -22.49 5.64
CA SER A 384 -18.39 -23.52 6.18
C SER A 384 -18.03 -23.98 7.59
N GLN A 385 -16.78 -23.79 8.00
CA GLN A 385 -16.29 -24.06 9.36
C GLN A 385 -16.52 -22.88 10.33
N GLY A 386 -17.20 -21.82 9.88
CA GLY A 386 -17.46 -20.62 10.68
C GLY A 386 -16.30 -19.61 10.71
N ILE A 387 -15.28 -19.80 9.87
CA ILE A 387 -14.13 -18.90 9.77
C ILE A 387 -14.49 -17.70 8.88
N ASN A 388 -14.25 -16.47 9.35
CA ASN A 388 -14.36 -15.29 8.49
C ASN A 388 -13.34 -15.39 7.35
N SER A 389 -13.84 -15.63 6.14
CA SER A 389 -13.01 -15.94 4.97
C SER A 389 -13.25 -14.92 3.86
N MET A 390 -12.19 -14.59 3.13
CA MET A 390 -12.25 -13.66 2.00
C MET A 390 -11.35 -14.16 0.87
N ASN A 391 -11.91 -14.24 -0.35
CA ASN A 391 -11.12 -14.49 -1.55
C ASN A 391 -10.69 -13.14 -2.15
N ILE A 392 -9.41 -13.01 -2.47
CA ILE A 392 -8.77 -11.77 -2.90
C ILE A 392 -8.29 -11.96 -4.33
N SER A 393 -8.51 -10.96 -5.18
CA SER A 393 -7.96 -10.95 -6.53
C SER A 393 -6.48 -11.35 -6.58
N ALA A 394 -6.10 -12.21 -7.51
CA ALA A 394 -4.73 -12.65 -7.74
C ALA A 394 -4.08 -11.94 -8.95
N GLY A 395 -4.85 -11.20 -9.77
CA GLY A 395 -4.34 -10.44 -10.91
C GLY A 395 -4.48 -11.14 -12.27
N TYR A 396 -4.97 -12.39 -12.30
CA TYR A 396 -5.17 -13.13 -13.54
C TYR A 396 -6.53 -12.84 -14.21
N PHE A 397 -6.63 -13.13 -15.50
CA PHE A 397 -7.85 -13.00 -16.30
C PHE A 397 -7.92 -14.10 -17.36
N ASN A 398 -9.14 -14.43 -17.79
CA ASN A 398 -9.41 -15.47 -18.79
C ASN A 398 -8.79 -16.81 -18.39
N GLU A 399 -8.88 -17.12 -17.09
CA GLU A 399 -8.47 -18.39 -16.52
C GLU A 399 -9.05 -19.56 -17.31
N HIS A 400 -8.27 -20.64 -17.37
CA HIS A 400 -8.64 -21.89 -18.05
C HIS A 400 -8.74 -21.79 -19.58
N THR A 401 -8.09 -20.80 -20.19
CA THR A 401 -8.04 -20.62 -21.64
C THR A 401 -6.63 -20.27 -22.13
N GLU A 402 -6.38 -20.41 -23.43
CA GLU A 402 -5.14 -19.94 -24.08
C GLU A 402 -4.97 -18.42 -24.03
N MET A 403 -6.04 -17.68 -23.71
CA MET A 403 -6.04 -16.22 -23.55
C MET A 403 -5.73 -15.78 -22.11
N GLU A 404 -5.33 -16.73 -21.26
CA GLU A 404 -5.01 -16.45 -19.87
C GLU A 404 -3.88 -15.42 -19.77
N SER A 405 -4.10 -14.42 -18.91
CA SER A 405 -3.17 -13.32 -18.72
C SER A 405 -3.05 -12.96 -17.24
N LEU A 406 -1.91 -12.39 -16.86
CA LEU A 406 -1.63 -11.97 -15.48
C LEU A 406 -1.05 -10.56 -15.45
N ASP A 407 -1.68 -9.65 -14.71
CA ASP A 407 -1.09 -8.35 -14.37
C ASP A 407 -0.21 -8.48 -13.13
N ILE A 408 1.12 -8.48 -13.31
CA ILE A 408 2.10 -8.68 -12.23
C ILE A 408 2.03 -7.57 -11.17
N GLU A 409 1.68 -6.35 -11.59
CA GLU A 409 1.52 -5.22 -10.67
C GLU A 409 0.26 -5.40 -9.82
N ALA A 410 -0.81 -5.98 -10.37
CA ALA A 410 -1.99 -6.32 -9.60
C ALA A 410 -1.75 -7.49 -8.63
N ASN A 411 -0.99 -8.49 -9.06
CA ASN A 411 -0.61 -9.59 -8.19
C ASN A 411 0.26 -9.08 -7.01
N TYR A 412 1.25 -8.22 -7.29
CA TYR A 412 2.06 -7.58 -6.25
C TYR A 412 1.21 -6.76 -5.27
N ARG A 413 0.21 -6.00 -5.74
CA ARG A 413 -0.73 -5.26 -4.86
C ARG A 413 -1.52 -6.19 -3.92
N SER A 414 -1.79 -7.42 -4.35
CA SER A 414 -2.51 -8.40 -3.54
C SER A 414 -1.62 -8.94 -2.41
N TYR A 415 -0.34 -9.16 -2.70
CA TYR A 415 0.69 -9.37 -1.69
C TYR A 415 0.84 -8.17 -0.73
N GLU A 416 0.86 -6.93 -1.23
CA GLU A 416 0.88 -5.73 -0.38
C GLU A 416 -0.32 -5.68 0.57
N LEU A 417 -1.51 -6.04 0.09
CA LEU A 417 -2.72 -6.12 0.90
C LEU A 417 -2.58 -7.18 2.00
N LEU A 418 -2.07 -8.37 1.70
CA LEU A 418 -1.85 -9.40 2.73
C LEU A 418 -0.93 -8.90 3.85
N ILE A 419 0.18 -8.24 3.51
CA ILE A 419 1.10 -7.65 4.51
C ILE A 419 0.40 -6.58 5.35
N LEU A 420 -0.41 -5.72 4.73
CA LEU A 420 -1.21 -4.74 5.45
C LEU A 420 -2.18 -5.41 6.43
N LEU A 421 -2.84 -6.50 6.02
CA LEU A 421 -3.76 -7.25 6.86
C LEU A 421 -3.04 -7.93 8.03
N LEU A 422 -1.80 -8.37 7.86
CA LEU A 422 -0.97 -8.84 8.98
C LEU A 422 -0.67 -7.73 9.98
N GLN A 423 -0.31 -6.53 9.50
CA GLN A 423 -0.04 -5.36 10.34
C GLN A 423 -1.27 -4.93 11.15
N GLU A 424 -2.45 -4.96 10.53
CA GLU A 424 -3.72 -4.51 11.12
C GLU A 424 -4.52 -5.64 11.81
N SER A 425 -4.00 -6.86 11.80
CA SER A 425 -4.65 -8.10 12.25
C SER A 425 -5.35 -7.99 13.63
N ARG A 426 -4.72 -7.31 14.59
CA ARG A 426 -5.30 -7.08 15.93
C ARG A 426 -6.63 -6.32 15.92
N PHE A 427 -6.84 -5.44 14.94
CA PHE A 427 -8.06 -4.66 14.80
C PHE A 427 -9.15 -5.40 14.02
N LEU A 428 -8.76 -6.40 13.22
CA LEU A 428 -9.71 -7.23 12.48
C LEU A 428 -10.52 -8.14 13.42
N VAL A 429 -9.91 -8.66 14.49
CA VAL A 429 -10.56 -9.58 15.44
C VAL A 429 -11.38 -8.87 16.53
N ARG A 430 -11.10 -7.60 16.87
CA ARG A 430 -11.80 -6.92 17.97
C ARG A 430 -13.28 -6.65 17.64
N PRO A 431 -14.26 -7.09 18.46
CA PRO A 431 -15.63 -6.60 18.34
C PRO A 431 -15.65 -5.07 18.48
N HIS A 432 -16.51 -4.37 17.73
CA HIS A 432 -16.73 -2.94 18.01
C HIS A 432 -17.31 -2.81 19.42
N THR A 433 -16.51 -2.33 20.37
CA THR A 433 -17.06 -1.72 21.57
C THR A 433 -17.69 -0.40 21.15
N THR A 434 -18.97 -0.42 20.82
CA THR A 434 -19.81 0.78 20.90
C THR A 434 -19.78 1.22 22.35
N ALA A 435 -19.04 2.30 22.62
CA ALA A 435 -19.06 2.97 23.91
C ALA A 435 -20.39 3.73 24.07
N THR A 436 -21.50 3.01 24.23
CA THR A 436 -22.70 3.57 24.86
C THR A 436 -22.44 3.58 26.35
N ARG A 437 -21.77 4.64 26.83
CA ARG A 437 -21.81 5.03 28.24
C ARG A 437 -23.26 5.37 28.59
N ASN A 438 -24.01 4.37 29.05
CA ASN A 438 -25.22 4.60 29.82
C ASN A 438 -24.80 5.29 31.13
N ARG A 439 -24.86 6.63 31.13
CA ARG A 439 -24.97 7.42 32.36
C ARG A 439 -26.34 7.10 32.97
N ILE A 440 -26.39 6.04 33.76
CA ILE A 440 -27.45 5.91 34.77
C ILE A 440 -27.08 6.90 35.88
N VAL A 441 -27.68 8.08 35.81
CA VAL A 441 -27.74 9.02 36.92
C VAL A 441 -28.64 8.37 37.96
N LYS A 442 -28.05 7.82 39.03
CA LYS A 442 -28.79 7.56 40.26
C LYS A 442 -29.13 8.92 40.89
N LYS A 443 -30.43 9.20 40.99
CA LYS A 443 -30.97 10.12 42.00
C LYS A 443 -31.13 9.38 43.31
#